data_AF-D3PDL1-F1
#
_entry.id   AF-D3PDL1-F1
#
_cell.length_a   1.000
_cell.length_b   1.000
_cell.length_c   1.000
_cell.angle_alpha   90.00
_cell.angle_beta   90.00
_cell.angle_gamma   90.00
#
_symmetry.space_group_name_H-M   'P 1'
#
loop_
_entity.id
_entity.type
_entity.pdbx_description
1 polymer ?
#
loop_
_entity_poly.entity_id
_entity_poly.type
_entity_poly.pdbx_seq_one_letter_code
_entity_poly.pdbx_strand_id
1 'polypeptide(L)'
;MKLLKLTEDQLRNICSPINLQRAENYVGKFFDCKIQDNTIYGKIKGNHGIYNVSLKIDSDPLEYSCECKTSKEMFCKHAAALGLTYIYTPWVFETDEKLERDQIKTLDELSFYLKTTKLKHLIDELRTKGVGIAKLAEITGISLQQIAAILKDDENDKYHVLTDPLKLACLYIIEKDFEV
;
A
#
# COMPACT_ATOMS: atom_id res chain seq x y z
N MET A 1 6.36 3.11 -11.59
CA MET A 1 4.96 3.53 -11.34
C MET A 1 4.94 4.86 -10.59
N LYS A 2 4.32 5.91 -11.14
CA LYS A 2 4.02 7.12 -10.37
C LYS A 2 2.64 6.93 -9.74
N LEU A 3 2.54 6.78 -8.42
CA LEU A 3 1.24 6.77 -7.75
C LEU A 3 0.50 8.05 -8.15
N LEU A 4 -0.63 7.89 -8.85
CA LEU A 4 -1.42 9.04 -9.25
C LEU A 4 -1.98 9.69 -8.00
N LYS A 5 -1.79 11.01 -7.91
CA LYS A 5 -2.12 11.74 -6.69
C LYS A 5 -3.63 12.02 -6.64
N LEU A 6 -4.37 11.19 -5.92
CA LEU A 6 -5.69 11.51 -5.42
C LEU A 6 -5.56 12.30 -4.11
N THR A 7 -6.33 13.37 -3.93
CA THR A 7 -6.34 14.15 -2.69
C THR A 7 -7.68 14.07 -1.97
N GLU A 8 -7.67 14.31 -0.66
CA GLU A 8 -8.92 14.45 0.11
C GLU A 8 -9.81 15.58 -0.42
N ASP A 9 -9.22 16.66 -0.91
CA ASP A 9 -9.98 17.79 -1.46
C ASP A 9 -10.77 17.39 -2.71
N GLN A 10 -10.19 16.57 -3.59
CA GLN A 10 -10.93 16.03 -4.74
C GLN A 10 -12.14 15.20 -4.28
N LEU A 11 -12.00 14.40 -3.21
CA LEU A 11 -13.11 13.66 -2.62
C LEU A 11 -14.15 14.59 -1.96
N ARG A 12 -13.71 15.64 -1.26
CA ARG A 12 -14.58 16.64 -0.63
C ARG A 12 -15.40 17.42 -1.65
N ASN A 13 -14.85 17.67 -2.84
CA ASN A 13 -15.53 18.43 -3.89
C ASN A 13 -16.68 17.66 -4.56
N ILE A 14 -16.59 16.32 -4.64
CA ILE A 14 -17.62 15.48 -5.28
C ILE A 14 -18.55 14.77 -4.29
N CYS A 15 -18.10 14.55 -3.05
CA CYS A 15 -18.85 13.83 -2.03
C CYS A 15 -19.55 14.79 -1.06
N SER A 16 -20.80 14.50 -0.70
CA SER A 16 -21.46 15.27 0.35
C SER A 16 -20.77 15.07 1.71
N PRO A 17 -20.73 16.09 2.60
CA PRO A 17 -20.04 15.98 3.89
C PRO A 17 -20.51 14.78 4.73
N ILE A 18 -21.81 14.47 4.70
CA ILE A 18 -22.39 13.33 5.43
C ILE A 18 -21.93 11.98 4.85
N ASN A 19 -21.80 11.86 3.53
CA ASN A 19 -21.31 10.63 2.91
C ASN A 19 -19.82 10.46 3.15
N LEU A 20 -19.04 11.55 3.11
CA LEU A 20 -17.62 11.52 3.41
C LEU A 20 -17.36 11.12 4.88
N GLN A 21 -18.08 11.71 5.84
CA GLN A 21 -18.00 11.29 7.24
C GLN A 21 -18.36 9.81 7.43
N ARG A 22 -19.38 9.32 6.71
CA ARG A 22 -19.76 7.91 6.77
C ARG A 22 -18.74 6.98 6.11
N ALA A 23 -17.98 7.48 5.13
CA ALA A 23 -16.97 6.74 4.41
C ALA A 23 -15.82 6.30 5.32
N GLU A 24 -15.46 7.10 6.31
CA GLU A 24 -14.43 6.78 7.31
C GLU A 24 -14.64 5.41 7.97
N ASN A 25 -15.90 5.02 8.20
CA ASN A 25 -16.24 3.72 8.79
C ASN A 25 -15.91 2.51 7.90
N TYR A 26 -15.54 2.74 6.64
CA TYR A 26 -15.28 1.73 5.63
C TYR A 26 -13.81 1.74 5.17
N VAL A 27 -13.01 2.73 5.58
CA VAL A 27 -11.58 2.78 5.29
C VAL A 27 -10.89 1.53 5.84
N GLY A 28 -10.05 0.90 5.02
CA GLY A 28 -9.34 -0.34 5.38
C GLY A 28 -10.22 -1.60 5.46
N LYS A 29 -11.52 -1.52 5.07
CA LYS A 29 -12.42 -2.69 5.00
C LYS A 29 -12.60 -3.23 3.59
N PHE A 30 -11.92 -2.64 2.61
CA PHE A 30 -11.89 -3.15 1.24
C PHE A 30 -10.98 -4.38 1.15
N PHE A 31 -11.35 -5.30 0.26
CA PHE A 31 -10.59 -6.48 -0.13
C PHE A 31 -10.64 -6.62 -1.65
N ASP A 32 -9.80 -7.50 -2.22
CA ASP A 32 -9.59 -7.62 -3.67
C ASP A 32 -9.31 -6.24 -4.31
N CYS A 33 -8.48 -5.44 -3.65
CA CYS A 33 -8.11 -4.11 -4.10
C CYS A 33 -7.08 -4.20 -5.21
N LYS A 34 -7.29 -3.48 -6.31
CA LYS A 34 -6.32 -3.40 -7.40
C LYS A 34 -6.31 -2.04 -8.07
N ILE A 35 -5.16 -1.68 -8.64
CA ILE A 35 -5.00 -0.54 -9.56
C ILE A 35 -4.86 -1.12 -10.96
N GLN A 36 -5.67 -0.62 -11.89
CA GLN A 36 -5.52 -0.91 -13.31
C GLN A 36 -5.64 0.40 -14.08
N ASP A 37 -4.58 0.72 -14.82
CA ASP A 37 -4.39 2.02 -15.44
C ASP A 37 -4.54 3.15 -14.39
N ASN A 38 -5.52 4.04 -14.59
CA ASN A 38 -5.80 5.16 -13.70
C ASN A 38 -7.06 4.93 -12.87
N THR A 39 -7.49 3.68 -12.72
CA THR A 39 -8.69 3.30 -11.97
C THR A 39 -8.33 2.38 -10.81
N ILE A 40 -8.77 2.77 -9.62
CA ILE A 40 -8.70 1.93 -8.43
C ILE A 40 -9.99 1.13 -8.29
N TYR A 41 -9.85 -0.13 -7.94
CA TYR A 41 -10.95 -1.07 -7.73
C TYR A 41 -10.86 -1.65 -6.33
N GLY A 42 -12.00 -1.98 -5.75
CA GLY A 42 -12.06 -2.75 -4.53
C GLY A 42 -13.45 -3.32 -4.28
N LYS A 43 -13.50 -4.39 -3.50
CA LYS A 43 -14.74 -4.99 -3.01
C LYS A 43 -14.95 -4.65 -1.55
N ILE A 44 -16.20 -4.42 -1.18
CA ILE A 44 -16.55 -4.13 0.22
C ILE A 44 -17.86 -4.78 0.62
N LYS A 45 -17.94 -5.25 1.86
CA LYS A 45 -19.19 -5.74 2.44
C LYS A 45 -20.08 -4.56 2.84
N GLY A 46 -21.18 -4.39 2.13
CA GLY A 46 -22.24 -3.45 2.44
C GLY A 46 -23.49 -4.11 3.03
N ASN A 47 -24.55 -3.32 3.15
CA ASN A 47 -25.81 -3.76 3.78
C ASN A 47 -26.53 -4.86 2.99
N HIS A 48 -26.34 -4.93 1.67
CA HIS A 48 -27.02 -5.89 0.79
C HIS A 48 -26.07 -6.88 0.11
N GLY A 49 -24.91 -7.14 0.74
CA GLY A 49 -23.90 -8.06 0.20
C GLY A 49 -22.59 -7.35 -0.14
N ILE A 50 -21.80 -7.98 -1.00
CA ILE A 50 -20.53 -7.43 -1.47
C ILE A 50 -20.82 -6.46 -2.61
N TYR A 51 -20.25 -5.26 -2.54
CA TYR A 51 -20.30 -4.28 -3.61
C TYR A 51 -18.95 -4.18 -4.28
N ASN A 52 -18.94 -4.27 -5.60
CA ASN A 52 -17.83 -3.85 -6.43
C ASN A 52 -17.84 -2.32 -6.54
N VAL A 53 -16.68 -1.70 -6.33
CA VAL A 53 -16.49 -0.25 -6.36
C VAL A 53 -15.28 0.05 -7.23
N SER A 54 -15.41 1.05 -8.09
CA SER A 54 -14.30 1.61 -8.86
C SER A 54 -14.29 3.14 -8.79
N LEU A 55 -13.10 3.71 -8.86
CA LEU A 55 -12.87 5.15 -8.87
C LEU A 55 -11.71 5.46 -9.83
N LYS A 56 -11.96 6.31 -10.81
CA LYS A 56 -10.96 6.76 -11.78
C LYS A 56 -10.33 8.06 -11.30
N ILE A 57 -9.04 8.01 -10.98
CA ILE A 57 -8.34 9.03 -10.19
C ILE A 57 -7.59 10.08 -11.03
N ASP A 58 -7.66 9.99 -12.35
CA ASP A 58 -7.11 10.97 -13.31
C ASP A 58 -8.19 11.87 -13.96
N SER A 59 -9.42 11.82 -13.46
CA SER A 59 -10.57 12.57 -13.99
C SER A 59 -11.01 13.69 -13.04
N ASP A 60 -11.48 14.80 -13.60
CA ASP A 60 -12.10 15.90 -12.85
C ASP A 60 -13.40 16.34 -13.57
N PRO A 61 -14.60 16.12 -12.99
CA PRO A 61 -14.83 15.44 -11.71
C PRO A 61 -14.46 13.96 -11.76
N LEU A 62 -14.16 13.38 -10.60
CA LEU A 62 -13.83 11.94 -10.48
C LEU A 62 -14.96 11.05 -11.01
N GLU A 63 -14.64 10.16 -11.94
CA GLU A 63 -15.57 9.12 -12.40
C GLU A 63 -15.58 7.94 -11.43
N TYR A 64 -16.77 7.40 -11.12
CA TYR A 64 -16.90 6.29 -10.18
C TYR A 64 -18.00 5.32 -10.60
N SER A 65 -17.90 4.08 -10.11
CA SER A 65 -18.97 3.09 -10.17
C SER A 65 -19.08 2.37 -8.84
N CYS A 66 -20.30 2.10 -8.41
CA CYS A 66 -20.56 1.29 -7.22
C CYS A 66 -21.92 0.61 -7.36
N GLU A 67 -22.03 -0.63 -6.90
CA GLU A 67 -23.28 -1.41 -6.97
C GLU A 67 -24.33 -1.02 -5.91
N CYS A 68 -24.00 -0.13 -4.98
CA CYS A 68 -24.95 0.30 -3.94
C CYS A 68 -26.06 1.20 -4.52
N LYS A 69 -27.24 1.23 -3.92
CA LYS A 69 -28.38 2.02 -4.44
C LYS A 69 -28.07 3.52 -4.57
N THR A 70 -27.35 4.10 -3.60
CA THR A 70 -27.01 5.53 -3.55
C THR A 70 -26.14 5.98 -4.73
N SER A 71 -25.30 5.09 -5.29
CA SER A 71 -24.37 5.46 -6.36
C SER A 71 -25.05 5.93 -7.64
N LYS A 72 -26.32 5.51 -7.85
CA LYS A 72 -27.14 5.87 -9.01
C LYS A 72 -27.57 7.33 -9.01
N GLU A 73 -27.57 7.95 -7.83
CA GLU A 73 -28.06 9.32 -7.64
C GLU A 73 -26.93 10.28 -7.29
N MET A 74 -25.92 9.81 -6.54
CA MET A 74 -24.83 10.65 -6.08
C MET A 74 -23.57 9.86 -5.72
N PHE A 75 -22.46 10.58 -5.56
CA PHE A 75 -21.21 10.02 -5.08
C PHE A 75 -21.42 9.40 -3.69
N CYS A 76 -21.27 8.08 -3.62
CA CYS A 76 -21.64 7.31 -2.44
C CYS A 76 -20.46 7.20 -1.46
N LYS A 77 -20.79 6.92 -0.20
CA LYS A 77 -19.79 6.69 0.86
C LYS A 77 -18.79 5.56 0.53
N HIS A 78 -19.16 4.56 -0.28
CA HIS A 78 -18.24 3.48 -0.64
C HIS A 78 -17.20 3.96 -1.67
N ALA A 79 -17.58 4.75 -2.66
CA ALA A 79 -16.63 5.36 -3.59
C ALA A 79 -15.67 6.31 -2.85
N ALA A 80 -16.20 7.12 -1.93
CA ALA A 80 -15.39 7.96 -1.04
C ALA A 80 -14.43 7.12 -0.19
N ALA A 81 -14.91 6.02 0.41
CA ALA A 81 -14.09 5.16 1.25
C ALA A 81 -12.99 4.44 0.45
N LEU A 82 -13.25 4.07 -0.80
CA LEU A 82 -12.23 3.50 -1.69
C LEU A 82 -11.13 4.53 -1.96
N GLY A 83 -11.52 5.78 -2.25
CA GLY A 83 -10.58 6.90 -2.41
C GLY A 83 -9.74 7.16 -1.16
N LEU A 84 -10.37 7.25 0.01
CA LEU A 84 -9.66 7.41 1.29
C LEU A 84 -8.73 6.22 1.59
N THR A 85 -9.15 4.99 1.25
CA THR A 85 -8.30 3.80 1.39
C THR A 85 -7.07 3.88 0.50
N TYR A 86 -7.19 4.43 -0.71
CA TYR A 86 -6.05 4.66 -1.59
C TYR A 86 -5.12 5.77 -1.06
N ILE A 87 -5.67 6.84 -0.49
CA ILE A 87 -4.87 7.92 0.10
C ILE A 87 -4.09 7.43 1.32
N TYR A 88 -4.75 6.73 2.26
CA TYR A 88 -4.15 6.40 3.55
C TYR A 88 -3.40 5.07 3.57
N THR A 89 -3.82 4.13 2.73
CA THR A 89 -3.27 2.76 2.70
C THR A 89 -3.06 2.27 1.26
N PRO A 90 -2.31 2.99 0.41
CA PRO A 90 -2.18 2.65 -1.01
C PRO A 90 -1.60 1.25 -1.27
N TRP A 91 -0.81 0.72 -0.33
CA TRP A 91 -0.18 -0.60 -0.45
C TRP A 91 -1.16 -1.79 -0.42
N VAL A 92 -2.43 -1.58 -0.04
CA VAL A 92 -3.43 -2.65 -0.09
C VAL A 92 -3.89 -2.95 -1.52
N PHE A 93 -3.58 -2.07 -2.48
CA PHE A 93 -3.95 -2.23 -3.86
C PHE A 93 -2.88 -3.01 -4.61
N GLU A 94 -3.28 -4.16 -5.17
CA GLU A 94 -2.46 -4.92 -6.10
C GLU A 94 -2.25 -4.10 -7.38
N THR A 95 -1.02 -4.05 -7.87
CA THR A 95 -0.65 -3.37 -9.12
C THR A 95 0.24 -4.29 -9.93
N ASP A 96 0.02 -4.35 -11.25
CA ASP A 96 0.90 -5.06 -12.16
C ASP A 96 2.25 -4.33 -12.31
N GLU A 97 2.29 -3.03 -12.00
CA GLU A 97 3.52 -2.23 -12.04
C GLU A 97 4.24 -2.26 -10.69
N LYS A 98 5.44 -2.85 -10.67
CA LYS A 98 6.34 -2.71 -9.52
C LYS A 98 6.96 -1.31 -9.50
N LEU A 99 7.02 -0.72 -8.30
CA LEU A 99 7.79 0.49 -8.08
C LEU A 99 9.27 0.12 -8.01
N GLU A 100 10.03 0.52 -9.02
CA GLU A 100 11.49 0.34 -9.03
C GLU A 100 12.15 1.27 -8.00
N ARG A 101 13.19 0.76 -7.33
CA ARG A 101 13.85 1.46 -6.21
C ARG A 101 14.45 2.80 -6.63
N ASP A 102 14.99 2.89 -7.84
CA ASP A 102 15.59 4.11 -8.42
C ASP A 102 14.54 5.21 -8.75
N GLN A 103 13.25 4.86 -8.75
CA GLN A 103 12.14 5.78 -9.00
C GLN A 103 11.57 6.41 -7.72
N ILE A 104 11.97 5.94 -6.54
CA ILE A 104 11.47 6.45 -5.25
C ILE A 104 11.99 7.88 -5.03
N LYS A 105 11.08 8.84 -4.92
CA LYS A 105 11.39 10.28 -4.75
C LYS A 105 10.76 10.88 -3.50
N THR A 106 9.80 10.19 -2.89
CA THR A 106 9.02 10.67 -1.74
C THR A 106 8.94 9.64 -0.63
N LEU A 107 8.63 10.09 0.59
CA LEU A 107 8.44 9.18 1.73
C LEU A 107 7.23 8.25 1.57
N ASP A 108 6.19 8.70 0.86
CA ASP A 108 5.01 7.88 0.58
C ASP A 108 5.35 6.73 -0.39
N GLU A 109 6.13 7.03 -1.43
CA GLU A 109 6.66 6.02 -2.36
C GLU A 109 7.59 5.02 -1.63
N LEU A 110 8.44 5.51 -0.72
CA LEU A 110 9.28 4.65 0.11
C LEU A 110 8.43 3.75 1.03
N SER A 111 7.42 4.31 1.69
CA SER A 111 6.50 3.55 2.54
C SER A 111 5.78 2.47 1.75
N PHE A 112 5.26 2.83 0.57
CA PHE A 112 4.64 1.89 -0.36
C PHE A 112 5.61 0.76 -0.71
N TYR A 113 6.83 1.09 -1.16
CA TYR A 113 7.86 0.12 -1.52
C TYR A 113 8.16 -0.87 -0.38
N LEU A 114 8.29 -0.38 0.86
CA LEU A 114 8.56 -1.22 2.03
C LEU A 114 7.41 -2.18 2.33
N LYS A 115 6.16 -1.72 2.17
CA LYS A 115 4.96 -2.54 2.40
C LYS A 115 4.75 -3.60 1.33
N THR A 116 5.10 -3.31 0.08
CA THR A 116 4.90 -4.24 -1.05
C THR A 116 6.10 -5.16 -1.32
N THR A 117 7.30 -4.79 -0.87
CA THR A 117 8.52 -5.60 -1.07
C THR A 117 8.70 -6.59 0.08
N LYS A 118 8.89 -7.87 -0.22
CA LYS A 118 9.19 -8.89 0.79
C LYS A 118 10.59 -8.72 1.36
N LEU A 119 10.75 -8.86 2.67
CA LEU A 119 12.04 -8.75 3.36
C LEU A 119 13.06 -9.75 2.81
N LYS A 120 12.61 -10.97 2.49
CA LYS A 120 13.46 -12.01 1.89
C LYS A 120 14.14 -11.55 0.61
N HIS A 121 13.43 -10.81 -0.24
CA HIS A 121 13.98 -10.27 -1.48
C HIS A 121 15.18 -9.35 -1.19
N LEU A 122 15.03 -8.44 -0.22
CA LEU A 122 16.11 -7.53 0.18
C LEU A 122 17.29 -8.27 0.80
N ILE A 123 17.04 -9.32 1.59
CA ILE A 123 18.11 -10.16 2.16
C ILE A 123 18.85 -10.94 1.07
N ASP A 124 18.15 -11.46 0.07
CA ASP A 124 18.78 -12.13 -1.05
C ASP A 124 19.63 -11.17 -1.89
N GLU A 125 19.19 -9.92 -2.09
CA GLU A 125 20.02 -8.86 -2.67
C GLU A 125 21.24 -8.54 -1.82
N LEU A 126 21.11 -8.43 -0.49
CA LEU A 126 22.26 -8.21 0.41
C LEU A 126 23.32 -9.31 0.27
N ARG A 127 22.88 -10.56 0.11
CA ARG A 127 23.80 -11.69 -0.09
C ARG A 127 24.62 -11.57 -1.36
N THR A 128 24.08 -10.99 -2.44
CA THR A 128 24.85 -10.75 -3.67
C THR A 128 25.95 -9.69 -3.46
N LYS A 129 25.76 -8.80 -2.48
CA LYS A 129 26.78 -7.85 -2.00
C LYS A 129 27.67 -8.41 -0.86
N GLY A 130 27.63 -9.71 -0.58
CA GLY A 130 28.45 -10.33 0.47
C GLY A 130 27.92 -10.14 1.90
N VAL A 131 26.79 -9.44 2.09
CA VAL A 131 26.20 -9.21 3.41
C VAL A 131 25.21 -10.33 3.73
N GLY A 132 25.65 -11.31 4.51
CA GLY A 132 24.79 -12.36 5.03
C GLY A 132 23.92 -11.92 6.22
N ILE A 133 22.92 -12.73 6.57
CA ILE A 133 22.03 -12.51 7.72
C ILE A 133 22.82 -12.36 9.04
N ALA A 134 23.95 -13.06 9.17
CA ALA A 134 24.86 -12.92 10.30
C ALA A 134 25.36 -11.49 10.51
N LYS A 135 25.81 -10.86 9.43
CA LYS A 135 26.32 -9.48 9.47
C LYS A 135 25.19 -8.47 9.64
N LEU A 136 24.03 -8.72 9.03
CA LEU A 136 22.83 -7.90 9.24
C LEU A 136 22.38 -7.92 10.70
N ALA A 137 22.38 -9.08 11.36
CA ALA A 137 22.07 -9.23 12.79
C ALA A 137 23.02 -8.42 13.67
N GLU A 138 24.32 -8.49 13.39
CA GLU A 138 25.35 -7.72 14.10
C GLU A 138 25.10 -6.20 14.00
N ILE A 139 24.87 -5.70 12.77
CA ILE A 139 24.70 -4.26 12.51
C ILE A 139 23.40 -3.72 13.11
N THR A 140 22.32 -4.50 13.04
CA THR A 140 20.98 -4.09 13.51
C THR A 140 20.78 -4.32 15.01
N GLY A 141 21.65 -5.11 15.64
CA GLY A 141 21.49 -5.54 17.04
C GLY A 141 20.33 -6.53 17.25
N ILE A 142 19.78 -7.11 16.17
CA ILE A 142 18.67 -8.07 16.21
C ILE A 142 19.25 -9.48 16.15
N SER A 143 18.79 -10.39 17.01
CA SER A 143 19.30 -11.76 17.00
C SER A 143 18.92 -12.51 15.72
N LEU A 144 19.73 -13.52 15.33
CA LEU A 144 19.42 -14.35 14.16
C LEU A 144 18.05 -15.03 14.26
N GLN A 145 17.68 -15.46 15.46
CA GLN A 145 16.38 -16.09 15.73
C GLN A 145 15.23 -15.10 15.53
N GLN A 146 15.40 -13.85 15.95
CA GLN A 146 14.42 -12.80 15.71
C GLN A 146 14.32 -12.46 14.23
N ILE A 147 15.43 -12.31 13.50
CA ILE A 147 15.39 -12.08 12.04
C ILE A 147 14.67 -13.22 11.32
N ALA A 148 14.92 -14.48 11.71
CA ALA A 148 14.23 -15.63 11.14
C ALA A 148 12.72 -15.62 11.41
N ALA A 149 12.30 -15.21 12.62
CA ALA A 149 10.88 -15.05 12.96
C ALA A 149 10.23 -13.93 12.13
N ILE A 150 10.90 -12.77 12.00
CA ILE A 150 10.43 -11.63 11.19
C ILE A 150 10.27 -12.02 9.72
N LEU A 151 11.25 -12.75 9.16
CA LEU A 151 11.19 -13.26 7.80
C LEU A 151 9.98 -14.17 7.58
N LYS A 152 9.77 -15.10 8.51
CA LYS A 152 8.62 -16.01 8.46
C LYS A 152 7.30 -15.25 8.55
N ASP A 153 7.19 -14.25 9.41
CA ASP A 153 5.98 -13.45 9.54
C ASP A 153 5.71 -12.65 8.24
N ASP A 154 6.70 -11.97 7.69
CA ASP A 154 6.56 -11.20 6.43
C ASP A 154 6.24 -12.11 5.21
N GLU A 155 6.82 -13.32 5.12
CA GLU A 155 6.47 -14.31 4.10
C GLU A 155 5.01 -14.75 4.18
N ASN A 156 4.42 -14.79 5.38
CA ASN A 156 3.03 -15.17 5.62
C ASN A 156 2.07 -13.98 5.71
N ASP A 157 2.47 -12.81 5.22
CA ASP A 157 1.70 -11.55 5.26
C ASP A 157 1.27 -11.14 6.68
N LYS A 158 2.03 -11.57 7.69
CA LYS A 158 1.83 -11.16 9.08
C LYS A 158 2.67 -9.95 9.40
N TYR A 159 2.05 -8.99 10.06
CA TYR A 159 2.76 -7.79 10.51
C TYR A 159 3.66 -8.10 11.70
N HIS A 160 4.95 -7.76 11.57
CA HIS A 160 5.88 -7.68 12.69
C HIS A 160 6.44 -6.26 12.78
N VAL A 161 6.51 -5.70 13.99
CA VAL A 161 6.87 -4.28 14.21
C VAL A 161 8.26 -3.91 13.67
N LEU A 162 9.18 -4.89 13.65
CA LEU A 162 10.54 -4.73 13.13
C LEU A 162 10.68 -4.99 11.62
N THR A 163 9.62 -5.38 10.90
CA THR A 163 9.71 -5.68 9.46
C THR A 163 10.14 -4.45 8.67
N ASP A 164 9.45 -3.31 8.80
CA ASP A 164 9.76 -2.12 8.00
C ASP A 164 11.12 -1.50 8.39
N PRO A 165 11.49 -1.36 9.68
CA PRO A 165 12.84 -0.93 10.06
C PRO A 165 13.95 -1.83 9.49
N LEU A 166 13.73 -3.15 9.48
CA LEU A 166 14.73 -4.08 8.95
C LEU A 166 14.84 -3.99 7.42
N LYS A 167 13.70 -3.82 6.71
CA LYS A 167 13.70 -3.54 5.27
C LYS A 167 14.45 -2.24 4.95
N LEU A 168 14.24 -1.18 5.74
CA LEU A 168 14.99 0.08 5.60
C LEU A 168 16.49 -0.10 5.81
N ALA A 169 16.91 -0.86 6.84
CA ALA A 169 18.31 -1.16 7.07
C ALA A 169 18.92 -1.93 5.88
N CYS A 170 18.20 -2.91 5.33
CA CYS A 170 18.63 -3.62 4.13
C CYS A 170 18.79 -2.67 2.95
N LEU A 171 17.80 -1.80 2.69
CA LEU A 171 17.86 -0.82 1.60
C LEU A 171 19.07 0.09 1.72
N TYR A 172 19.31 0.65 2.90
CA TYR A 172 20.47 1.51 3.13
C TYR A 172 21.79 0.79 2.80
N ILE A 173 21.93 -0.47 3.21
CA ILE A 173 23.13 -1.27 2.92
C ILE A 173 23.23 -1.61 1.43
N ILE A 174 22.11 -1.93 0.77
CA ILE A 174 22.13 -2.23 -0.67
C ILE A 174 22.47 -1.00 -1.50
N GLU A 175 21.97 0.18 -1.14
CA GLU A 175 22.21 1.42 -1.89
C GLU A 175 23.60 2.01 -1.66
N LYS A 176 24.26 1.60 -0.58
CA LYS A 176 25.62 2.01 -0.29
C LYS A 176 26.60 0.96 -0.81
N ASP A 177 27.67 1.42 -1.43
CA ASP A 177 28.80 0.58 -1.79
C ASP A 177 29.75 0.50 -0.59
N PHE A 178 29.34 -0.29 0.40
CA PHE A 178 30.23 -0.67 1.48
C PHE A 178 31.27 -1.66 0.93
N GLU A 179 32.53 -1.49 1.31
CA GLU A 179 33.53 -2.55 1.18
C GLU A 179 33.17 -3.63 2.22
N VAL A 180 32.71 -4.79 1.74
CA VAL A 180 32.26 -5.94 2.55
C VAL A 180 33.25 -7.08 2.43
#